data_AF-A0A956FWD5-F1
#
_entry.id   AF-A0A956FWD5-F1
#
_cell.length_a   1.000
_cell.length_b   1.000
_cell.length_c   1.000
_cell.angle_alpha   90.00
_cell.angle_beta   90.00
_cell.angle_gamma   90.00
#
_symmetry.space_group_name_H-M   'P 1'
#
loop_
_entity.id
_entity.type
_entity.pdbx_description
1 polymer ?
#
loop_
_entity_poly.entity_id
_entity_poly.type
_entity_poly.pdbx_seq_one_letter_code
_entity_poly.pdbx_strand_id
1 'polypeptide(L)'
;MTLFLWLLTGASTAAAAPLAADEVPEPLRPWVDWVLHDLPQAKCPYLQGSTDARRCQWPSRLRLAISERQGGFVQRWQVHERGWVPLPGDDERWPQQVMIDDAPAVVVARGGVPGVELEPGIHELRGAFLWDSMPERLRVPPETGLLELTVADGGEAKAIASPQREADGVVWLHRKAEEGAETNRLDIVVNRRIADAIPIVVTTQVELQVSGKNREVALGEALLTGFQAMSVTSELPVRLEPDGSLRAQVRPGRWMITIDAHYDSPITALPLEAIEGPWAEEEIWVFEAHNELRRIEIDGVMAVDPQQTRLPEMWKSLPAFRVRPGETMLMNETHRGEVDRGPDRLRLDREWWLDFDGRGLTIRDLISGELHNGSRLTMSAPATLGRVSAAGKDQFITHLGEPARPGIEIRQRTLNVQAEARVPMSRALSAVDWEHDFHEVRGTLNLPPGWRLLHVVGVDEVGDSWIERWDLLEIFLVLVIAIAIARLYGAVWGLFALLTLVLSFPEWMAPRTVWLFVLAGEGLLRVLPEGRLRQVTRLYRVSMLVLLAGIVVSFAVQQFRGGLYPALEKTRRDNFGSLFFLAGGADMAPQMAAPTAVMAPPPP
;
A
#
# COMPACT_ATOMS: atom_id res chain seq x y z
N MET A 1 20.26 33.85 18.61
CA MET A 1 20.59 33.02 17.44
C MET A 1 19.27 32.43 16.97
N THR A 2 18.57 33.26 16.22
CA THR A 2 17.09 33.36 16.18
C THR A 2 16.67 33.51 14.73
N LEU A 3 17.24 32.70 13.86
CA LEU A 3 17.05 32.71 12.42
C LEU A 3 17.66 31.38 11.94
N PHE A 4 16.85 30.33 11.74
CA PHE A 4 17.11 29.19 10.81
C PHE A 4 16.24 27.93 10.99
N LEU A 5 15.16 27.93 11.78
CA LEU A 5 14.27 26.76 11.92
C LEU A 5 12.81 27.08 11.58
N TRP A 6 12.56 27.45 10.32
CA TRP A 6 11.21 27.71 9.79
C TRP A 6 11.06 27.24 8.34
N LEU A 7 11.70 26.11 7.95
CA LEU A 7 11.82 25.74 6.53
C LEU A 7 11.45 24.29 6.14
N LEU A 8 10.95 23.43 7.04
CA LEU A 8 10.69 22.03 6.66
C LEU A 8 9.35 21.43 7.13
N THR A 9 8.40 22.25 7.60
CA THR A 9 7.03 21.83 7.85
C THR A 9 6.11 22.33 6.75
N GLY A 10 5.76 21.47 5.79
CA GLY A 10 4.74 21.79 4.79
C GLY A 10 4.97 21.17 3.41
N ALA A 11 5.19 19.86 3.31
CA ALA A 11 4.97 19.15 2.05
C ALA A 11 3.48 18.76 1.95
N SER A 12 2.60 19.76 1.99
CA SER A 12 1.32 19.63 1.32
C SER A 12 1.67 19.35 -0.14
N THR A 13 1.10 18.32 -0.74
CA THR A 13 1.05 18.23 -2.20
C THR A 13 0.20 19.41 -2.67
N ALA A 14 0.84 20.57 -2.80
CA ALA A 14 0.28 21.70 -3.50
C ALA A 14 0.16 21.22 -4.95
N ALA A 15 -1.03 20.76 -5.32
CA ALA A 15 -1.43 20.75 -6.70
C ALA A 15 -1.39 22.22 -7.12
N ALA A 16 -0.29 22.63 -7.75
CA ALA A 16 -0.18 23.95 -8.31
C ALA A 16 -1.37 24.13 -9.26
N ALA A 17 -2.11 25.21 -9.09
CA ALA A 17 -3.12 25.58 -10.07
C ALA A 17 -2.44 25.62 -11.46
N PRO A 18 -3.11 25.15 -12.52
CA PRO A 18 -2.55 25.20 -13.86
C PRO A 18 -2.13 26.64 -14.14
N LEU A 19 -0.87 26.80 -14.57
CA LEU A 19 -0.23 28.08 -14.82
C LEU A 19 -1.09 28.91 -15.78
N ALA A 20 -1.50 30.12 -15.39
CA ALA A 20 -2.24 30.98 -16.29
C ALA A 20 -1.33 31.41 -17.47
N ALA A 21 -1.92 31.68 -18.63
CA ALA A 21 -1.13 31.97 -19.85
C ALA A 21 -0.20 33.20 -19.68
N ASP A 22 -0.59 34.14 -18.84
CA ASP A 22 0.18 35.32 -18.46
C ASP A 22 1.29 35.04 -17.43
N GLU A 23 1.19 33.93 -16.68
CA GLU A 23 2.20 33.45 -15.73
C GLU A 23 3.28 32.58 -16.39
N VAL A 24 3.13 32.22 -17.66
CA VAL A 24 4.16 31.53 -18.45
C VAL A 24 5.41 32.40 -18.56
N PRO A 25 6.62 31.91 -18.19
CA PRO A 25 7.86 32.65 -18.32
C PRO A 25 8.09 33.18 -19.74
N GLU A 26 8.64 34.39 -19.85
CA GLU A 26 8.80 35.10 -21.13
C GLU A 26 9.48 34.27 -22.24
N PRO A 27 10.52 33.47 -21.98
CA PRO A 27 11.13 32.60 -23.00
C PRO A 27 10.20 31.51 -23.56
N LEU A 28 9.18 31.09 -22.80
CA LEU A 28 8.26 30.00 -23.15
C LEU A 28 6.95 30.51 -23.75
N ARG A 29 6.59 31.79 -23.57
CA ARG A 29 5.33 32.37 -24.09
C ARG A 29 5.10 32.13 -25.59
N PRO A 30 6.12 32.24 -26.49
CA PRO A 30 5.91 32.01 -27.92
C PRO A 30 5.49 30.56 -28.27
N TRP A 31 5.73 29.60 -27.37
CA TRP A 31 5.44 28.18 -27.60
C TRP A 31 4.02 27.77 -27.18
N VAL A 32 3.29 28.63 -26.46
CA VAL A 32 1.97 28.30 -25.89
C VAL A 32 0.99 27.88 -26.98
N ASP A 33 0.86 28.67 -28.05
CA ASP A 33 -0.05 28.33 -29.15
C ASP A 33 0.38 27.07 -29.91
N TRP A 34 1.69 26.79 -29.98
CA TRP A 34 2.20 25.56 -30.60
C TRP A 34 1.87 24.32 -29.76
N VAL A 35 2.05 24.38 -28.44
CA VAL A 35 1.69 23.28 -27.53
C VAL A 35 0.18 23.03 -27.50
N LEU A 36 -0.61 24.10 -27.55
CA LEU A 36 -2.08 24.00 -27.53
C LEU A 36 -2.70 23.71 -28.91
N HIS A 37 -1.88 23.54 -29.96
CA HIS A 37 -2.37 23.36 -31.33
C HIS A 37 -3.33 22.17 -31.47
N ASP A 38 -2.99 21.03 -30.87
CA ASP A 38 -3.80 19.81 -30.88
C ASP A 38 -4.81 19.74 -29.71
N LEU A 39 -4.92 20.81 -28.91
CA LEU A 39 -5.80 20.92 -27.75
C LEU A 39 -6.69 22.16 -27.84
N PRO A 40 -7.51 22.31 -28.90
CA PRO A 40 -8.28 23.54 -29.13
C PRO A 40 -9.31 23.81 -28.03
N GLN A 41 -9.81 22.76 -27.36
CA GLN A 41 -10.74 22.87 -26.23
C GLN A 41 -10.08 23.41 -24.95
N ALA A 42 -8.76 23.57 -24.90
CA ALA A 42 -8.04 24.09 -23.73
C ALA A 42 -8.42 25.54 -23.37
N LYS A 43 -9.10 26.26 -24.26
CA LYS A 43 -9.64 27.62 -24.04
C LYS A 43 -11.09 27.62 -23.54
N CYS A 44 -11.76 26.47 -23.54
CA CYS A 44 -13.15 26.35 -23.13
C CYS A 44 -13.29 26.30 -21.61
N PRO A 45 -14.30 26.98 -21.03
CA PRO A 45 -14.53 26.97 -19.60
C PRO A 45 -14.93 25.58 -19.09
N TYR A 46 -14.56 25.31 -17.84
CA TYR A 46 -14.97 24.11 -17.12
C TYR A 46 -16.44 24.19 -16.71
N LEU A 47 -17.09 23.03 -16.66
CA LEU A 47 -18.36 22.89 -15.95
C LEU A 47 -18.12 23.05 -14.44
N GLN A 48 -19.02 23.73 -13.75
CA GLN A 48 -18.93 23.89 -12.29
C GLN A 48 -18.84 22.51 -11.62
N GLY A 49 -17.85 22.33 -10.74
CA GLY A 49 -17.63 21.06 -10.02
C GLY A 49 -16.80 20.02 -10.78
N SER A 50 -16.21 20.36 -11.93
CA SER A 50 -15.38 19.46 -12.72
C SER A 50 -14.08 20.11 -13.18
N THR A 51 -12.96 19.40 -13.06
CA THR A 51 -11.66 19.81 -13.61
C THR A 51 -11.35 19.25 -15.00
N ASP A 52 -12.20 18.37 -15.52
CA ASP A 52 -11.92 17.61 -16.75
C ASP A 52 -12.96 17.91 -17.85
N ALA A 53 -14.23 18.03 -17.47
CA ALA A 53 -15.31 18.37 -18.38
C ALA A 53 -15.32 19.86 -18.75
N ARG A 54 -14.96 20.15 -20.00
CA ARG A 54 -15.00 21.48 -20.61
C ARG A 54 -16.18 21.59 -21.55
N ARG A 55 -16.72 22.79 -21.70
CA ARG A 55 -17.81 23.05 -22.64
C ARG A 55 -17.48 24.26 -23.51
N CYS A 56 -17.47 24.05 -24.82
CA CYS A 56 -17.08 25.07 -25.79
C CYS A 56 -18.28 25.81 -26.39
N GLN A 57 -19.45 25.17 -26.46
CA GLN A 57 -20.70 25.76 -26.93
C GLN A 57 -21.69 25.88 -25.77
N TRP A 58 -22.00 27.12 -25.41
CA TRP A 58 -22.90 27.45 -24.30
C TRP A 58 -24.22 28.01 -24.82
N PRO A 59 -25.33 27.26 -24.70
CA PRO A 59 -26.65 27.78 -25.01
C PRO A 59 -27.07 28.79 -23.95
N SER A 60 -27.59 29.93 -24.41
CA SER A 60 -28.38 30.80 -23.55
C SER A 60 -29.86 30.42 -23.61
N ARG A 61 -30.71 31.33 -23.11
CA ARG A 61 -32.16 31.20 -23.13
C ARG A 61 -32.70 30.98 -24.55
N LEU A 62 -33.46 29.90 -24.72
CA LEU A 62 -34.24 29.61 -25.91
C LEU A 62 -35.64 30.20 -25.75
N ARG A 63 -36.05 31.01 -26.72
CA ARG A 63 -37.44 31.47 -26.86
C ARG A 63 -38.11 30.71 -27.98
N LEU A 64 -39.22 30.04 -27.66
CA LEU A 64 -40.08 29.36 -28.62
C LEU A 64 -41.43 30.08 -28.69
N ALA A 65 -41.80 30.52 -29.89
CA ALA A 65 -43.12 31.06 -30.19
C ALA A 65 -43.81 30.11 -31.16
N ILE A 66 -44.84 29.42 -30.70
CA ILE A 66 -45.53 28.35 -31.42
C ILE A 66 -46.95 28.81 -31.76
N SER A 67 -47.42 28.53 -32.97
CA SER A 67 -48.81 28.70 -33.40
C SER A 67 -49.31 27.48 -34.18
N GLU A 68 -50.60 27.50 -34.53
CA GLU A 68 -51.29 26.44 -35.28
C GLU A 68 -50.54 25.96 -36.55
N ARG A 69 -49.89 26.85 -37.31
CA ARG A 69 -49.27 26.49 -38.61
C ARG A 69 -47.80 26.87 -38.74
N GLN A 70 -47.24 27.56 -37.76
CA GLN A 70 -45.85 27.99 -37.78
C GLN A 70 -45.27 28.03 -36.37
N GLY A 71 -43.95 27.97 -36.29
CA GLY A 71 -43.20 28.21 -35.07
C GLY A 71 -42.01 29.11 -35.35
N GLY A 72 -41.45 29.71 -34.29
CA GLY A 72 -40.23 30.48 -34.37
C GLY A 72 -39.37 30.22 -33.15
N PHE A 73 -38.06 30.24 -33.35
CA PHE A 73 -37.10 30.20 -32.25
C PHE A 73 -36.09 31.34 -32.33
N VAL A 74 -35.67 31.79 -31.16
CA VAL A 74 -34.53 32.69 -30.99
C VAL A 74 -33.68 32.16 -29.84
N GLN A 75 -32.39 31.99 -30.07
CA GLN A 75 -31.45 31.54 -29.04
C GLN A 75 -30.07 32.17 -29.28
N ARG A 76 -29.46 32.69 -28.21
CA ARG A 76 -28.06 33.10 -28.28
C ARG A 76 -27.14 31.97 -27.85
N TRP A 77 -25.98 31.89 -28.47
CA TRP A 77 -24.94 30.92 -28.16
C TRP A 77 -23.62 31.65 -27.92
N GLN A 78 -22.89 31.25 -26.90
CA GLN A 78 -21.50 31.67 -26.69
C GLN A 78 -20.59 30.50 -27.05
N VAL A 79 -19.75 30.72 -28.05
CA VAL A 79 -18.89 29.71 -28.67
C VAL A 79 -17.43 30.09 -28.44
N HIS A 80 -16.68 29.23 -27.77
CA HIS A 80 -15.25 29.45 -27.47
C HIS A 80 -14.32 28.83 -28.52
N GLU A 81 -14.80 27.81 -29.22
CA GLU A 81 -14.09 27.10 -30.28
C GLU A 81 -15.08 26.78 -31.39
N ARG A 82 -14.62 26.89 -32.64
CA ARG A 82 -15.40 26.53 -33.82
C ARG A 82 -16.02 25.16 -33.62
N GLY A 83 -17.34 25.06 -33.78
CA GLY A 83 -18.03 23.82 -33.52
C GLY A 83 -19.47 23.81 -33.95
N TRP A 84 -20.06 22.62 -33.86
CA TRP A 84 -21.44 22.40 -34.23
C TRP A 84 -22.38 22.73 -33.08
N VAL A 85 -23.39 23.52 -33.39
CA VAL A 85 -24.43 23.94 -32.46
C VAL A 85 -25.77 23.35 -32.92
N PRO A 86 -26.43 22.54 -32.08
CA PRO A 86 -27.74 22.00 -32.41
C PRO A 86 -28.82 23.08 -32.33
N LEU A 87 -29.78 22.99 -33.24
CA LEU A 87 -30.97 23.81 -33.30
C LEU A 87 -32.18 23.04 -32.76
N PRO A 88 -33.26 23.73 -32.32
CA PRO A 88 -34.52 23.06 -32.07
C PRO A 88 -35.09 22.46 -33.35
N GLY A 89 -35.74 21.31 -33.24
CA GLY A 89 -36.28 20.53 -34.35
C GLY A 89 -35.76 19.09 -34.40
N ASP A 90 -36.26 18.35 -35.38
CA ASP A 90 -35.86 16.98 -35.72
C ASP A 90 -35.94 16.81 -37.26
N ASP A 91 -35.67 15.61 -37.77
CA ASP A 91 -35.71 15.31 -39.21
C ASP A 91 -37.11 15.52 -39.84
N GLU A 92 -38.19 15.44 -39.05
CA GLU A 92 -39.56 15.66 -39.51
C GLU A 92 -39.98 17.13 -39.38
N ARG A 93 -39.51 17.84 -38.34
CA ARG A 93 -39.77 19.26 -38.07
C ARG A 93 -38.48 20.07 -38.18
N TRP A 94 -38.01 20.17 -39.41
CA TRP A 94 -36.78 20.87 -39.74
C TRP A 94 -36.94 22.41 -39.67
N PRO A 95 -36.01 23.14 -39.00
CA PRO A 95 -36.05 24.59 -38.98
C PRO A 95 -35.70 25.17 -40.36
N GLN A 96 -36.50 26.12 -40.81
CA GLN A 96 -36.34 26.88 -42.05
C GLN A 96 -35.94 28.32 -41.76
N GLN A 97 -35.45 29.02 -42.79
CA GLN A 97 -35.06 30.43 -42.72
C GLN A 97 -34.10 30.71 -41.54
N VAL A 98 -33.15 29.80 -41.31
CA VAL A 98 -32.21 29.93 -40.20
C VAL A 98 -31.22 31.04 -40.50
N MET A 99 -31.04 31.93 -39.52
CA MET A 99 -30.08 33.04 -39.58
C MET A 99 -29.11 32.97 -38.40
N ILE A 100 -27.85 33.29 -38.67
CA ILE A 100 -26.78 33.56 -37.69
C ILE A 100 -26.50 35.06 -37.79
N ASP A 101 -26.76 35.81 -36.72
CA ASP A 101 -26.51 37.27 -36.67
C ASP A 101 -27.10 38.02 -37.88
N ASP A 102 -28.36 37.71 -38.20
CA ASP A 102 -29.13 38.24 -39.35
C ASP A 102 -28.61 37.86 -40.75
N ALA A 103 -27.61 36.98 -40.85
CA ALA A 103 -27.16 36.39 -42.12
C ALA A 103 -27.75 34.97 -42.32
N PRO A 104 -28.23 34.61 -43.53
CA PRO A 104 -28.72 33.26 -43.81
C PRO A 104 -27.65 32.18 -43.56
N ALA A 105 -28.05 31.09 -42.90
CA ALA A 105 -27.16 30.01 -42.52
C ALA A 105 -27.56 28.66 -43.14
N VAL A 106 -26.55 27.83 -43.45
CA VAL A 106 -26.76 26.47 -43.93
C VAL A 106 -26.96 25.55 -42.74
N VAL A 107 -28.12 24.91 -42.67
CA VAL A 107 -28.44 23.91 -41.64
C VAL A 107 -28.08 22.52 -42.15
N VAL A 108 -27.39 21.72 -41.32
CA VAL A 108 -26.98 20.36 -41.66
C VAL A 108 -27.44 19.40 -40.56
N ALA A 109 -27.89 18.20 -40.96
CA ALA A 109 -28.31 17.16 -40.03
C ALA A 109 -27.10 16.35 -39.56
N ARG A 110 -26.97 16.19 -38.24
CA ARG A 110 -26.00 15.26 -37.65
C ARG A 110 -26.72 14.35 -36.67
N GLY A 111 -26.82 13.06 -37.02
CA GLY A 111 -27.50 12.07 -36.18
C GLY A 111 -28.99 12.37 -35.94
N GLY A 112 -29.67 12.97 -36.93
CA GLY A 112 -31.09 13.33 -36.84
C GLY A 112 -31.41 14.64 -36.12
N VAL A 113 -30.37 15.42 -35.79
CA VAL A 113 -30.51 16.74 -35.13
C VAL A 113 -30.07 17.83 -36.12
N PRO A 114 -30.91 18.85 -36.40
CA PRO A 114 -30.51 20.00 -37.20
C PRO A 114 -29.47 20.83 -36.44
N GLY A 115 -28.44 21.28 -37.13
CA GLY A 115 -27.40 22.11 -36.53
C GLY A 115 -26.74 23.07 -37.51
N VAL A 116 -26.03 24.05 -36.97
CA VAL A 116 -25.18 24.99 -37.71
C VAL A 116 -23.77 24.95 -37.14
N GLU A 117 -22.77 25.23 -37.96
CA GLU A 117 -21.40 25.42 -37.50
C GLU A 117 -21.18 26.90 -37.19
N LEU A 118 -20.70 27.19 -35.99
CA LEU A 118 -20.39 28.55 -35.54
C LEU A 118 -18.89 28.70 -35.30
N GLU A 119 -18.38 29.88 -35.62
CA GLU A 119 -17.04 30.32 -35.26
C GLU A 119 -17.01 30.78 -33.78
N PRO A 120 -15.82 31.00 -33.18
CA PRO A 120 -15.73 31.56 -31.84
C PRO A 120 -16.35 32.96 -31.75
N GLY A 121 -17.26 33.16 -30.81
CA GLY A 121 -18.02 34.41 -30.65
C GLY A 121 -19.35 34.25 -29.90
N ILE A 122 -20.07 35.35 -29.75
CA ILE A 122 -21.47 35.35 -29.31
C ILE A 122 -22.33 35.51 -30.55
N HIS A 123 -23.22 34.55 -30.78
CA HIS A 123 -24.07 34.49 -31.97
C HIS A 123 -25.54 34.42 -31.57
N GLU A 124 -26.40 35.13 -32.29
CA GLU A 124 -27.85 34.98 -32.19
C GLU A 124 -28.38 34.13 -33.35
N LEU A 125 -29.00 33.01 -32.99
CA LEU A 125 -29.64 32.10 -33.93
C LEU A 125 -31.13 32.35 -33.94
N ARG A 126 -31.68 32.49 -35.16
CA ARG A 126 -33.11 32.63 -35.40
C ARG A 126 -33.53 31.63 -36.45
N GLY A 127 -34.73 31.11 -36.34
CA GLY A 127 -35.32 30.28 -37.39
C GLY A 127 -36.81 30.10 -37.21
N ALA A 128 -37.45 29.60 -38.25
CA ALA A 128 -38.88 29.37 -38.31
C ALA A 128 -39.17 27.89 -38.56
N PHE A 129 -40.32 27.43 -38.09
CA PHE A 129 -40.87 26.13 -38.40
C PHE A 129 -42.17 26.33 -39.18
N LEU A 130 -42.43 25.43 -40.13
CA LEU A 130 -43.65 25.42 -40.93
C LEU A 130 -44.25 24.02 -40.85
N TRP A 131 -45.53 23.94 -40.47
CA TRP A 131 -46.28 22.68 -40.33
C TRP A 131 -47.75 22.89 -40.69
N ASP A 132 -48.43 21.82 -41.09
CA ASP A 132 -49.85 21.90 -41.46
C ASP A 132 -50.77 22.13 -40.26
N SER A 133 -50.39 21.58 -39.11
CA SER A 133 -51.04 21.70 -37.80
C SER A 133 -50.00 21.64 -36.69
N MET A 134 -50.29 22.26 -35.54
CA MET A 134 -49.35 22.33 -34.41
C MET A 134 -48.99 20.91 -33.92
N PRO A 135 -47.70 20.56 -33.86
CA PRO A 135 -47.29 19.25 -33.38
C PRO A 135 -47.53 19.11 -31.88
N GLU A 136 -47.69 17.86 -31.41
CA GLU A 136 -47.83 17.58 -29.97
C GLU A 136 -46.53 17.86 -29.19
N ARG A 137 -45.39 17.63 -29.85
CA ARG A 137 -44.05 17.69 -29.25
C ARG A 137 -43.02 18.28 -30.22
N LEU A 138 -42.02 18.95 -29.67
CA LEU A 138 -40.89 19.50 -30.41
C LEU A 138 -39.60 19.21 -29.63
N ARG A 139 -38.57 18.71 -30.32
CA ARG A 139 -37.26 18.45 -29.72
C ARG A 139 -36.48 19.76 -29.62
N VAL A 140 -35.91 20.04 -28.45
CA VAL A 140 -34.97 21.15 -28.23
C VAL A 140 -33.63 20.58 -27.74
N PRO A 141 -32.49 21.26 -27.96
CA PRO A 141 -31.21 20.78 -27.47
C PRO A 141 -31.24 20.49 -25.95
N PRO A 142 -30.87 19.28 -25.49
CA PRO A 142 -30.94 18.89 -24.07
C PRO A 142 -30.11 19.81 -23.17
N GLU A 143 -29.05 20.41 -23.69
CA GLU A 143 -28.21 21.37 -23.00
C GLU A 143 -28.83 22.75 -22.73
N THR A 144 -29.99 23.05 -23.32
CA THR A 144 -30.68 24.32 -23.09
C THR A 144 -31.31 24.32 -21.69
N GLY A 145 -30.74 25.06 -20.76
CA GLY A 145 -31.22 25.15 -19.37
C GLY A 145 -32.39 26.12 -19.16
N LEU A 146 -32.55 27.13 -20.02
CA LEU A 146 -33.58 28.17 -19.88
C LEU A 146 -34.49 28.17 -21.12
N LEU A 147 -35.78 27.88 -20.91
CA LEU A 147 -36.78 27.82 -21.97
C LEU A 147 -37.94 28.78 -21.67
N GLU A 148 -38.22 29.68 -22.60
CA GLU A 148 -39.46 30.46 -22.65
C GLU A 148 -40.34 29.91 -23.76
N LEU A 149 -41.52 29.38 -23.42
CA LEU A 149 -42.48 28.87 -24.39
C LEU A 149 -43.73 29.75 -24.40
N THR A 150 -44.09 30.23 -25.59
CA THR A 150 -45.35 30.91 -25.86
C THR A 150 -46.12 30.13 -26.91
N VAL A 151 -47.36 29.77 -26.61
CA VAL A 151 -48.25 29.05 -27.53
C VAL A 151 -49.44 29.94 -27.87
N ALA A 152 -49.67 30.18 -29.16
CA ALA A 152 -50.83 30.89 -29.67
C ALA A 152 -51.96 29.90 -29.98
N ASP A 153 -53.06 30.00 -29.24
CA ASP A 153 -54.27 29.20 -29.42
C ASP A 153 -55.45 30.17 -29.68
N GLY A 154 -56.19 29.97 -30.77
CA GLY A 154 -57.30 30.83 -31.16
C GLY A 154 -56.96 32.31 -31.48
N GLY A 155 -55.67 32.63 -31.69
CA GLY A 155 -55.20 33.99 -32.01
C GLY A 155 -54.64 34.78 -30.82
N GLU A 156 -54.75 34.27 -29.59
CA GLU A 156 -54.12 34.85 -28.41
C GLU A 156 -52.84 34.09 -28.03
N ALA A 157 -51.72 34.82 -27.90
CA ALA A 157 -50.45 34.25 -27.49
C ALA A 157 -50.38 34.13 -25.96
N LYS A 158 -50.27 32.90 -25.46
CA LYS A 158 -50.19 32.62 -24.02
C LYS A 158 -48.80 32.10 -23.64
N ALA A 159 -48.17 32.76 -22.68
CA ALA A 159 -46.93 32.28 -22.07
C ALA A 159 -47.18 31.06 -21.20
N ILE A 160 -46.39 30.00 -21.40
CA ILE A 160 -46.41 28.77 -20.61
C ILE A 160 -45.35 28.88 -19.52
N ALA A 161 -45.77 29.11 -18.28
CA ALA A 161 -44.86 29.33 -17.15
C ALA A 161 -44.02 28.09 -16.80
N SER A 162 -44.48 26.88 -17.14
CA SER A 162 -43.76 25.62 -16.85
C SER A 162 -44.00 24.61 -17.97
N PRO A 163 -43.25 24.72 -19.10
CA PRO A 163 -43.36 23.76 -20.19
C PRO A 163 -42.94 22.37 -19.73
N GLN A 164 -43.70 21.33 -20.12
CA GLN A 164 -43.32 19.95 -19.84
C GLN A 164 -42.17 19.54 -20.76
N ARG A 165 -41.02 19.23 -20.15
CA ARG A 165 -39.80 18.83 -20.85
C ARG A 165 -39.29 17.50 -20.31
N GLU A 166 -38.91 16.61 -21.22
CA GLU A 166 -38.27 15.34 -20.92
C GLU A 166 -36.74 15.48 -20.86
N ALA A 167 -36.06 14.51 -20.24
CA ALA A 167 -34.60 14.56 -20.06
C ALA A 167 -33.82 14.58 -21.39
N ASP A 168 -34.40 14.03 -22.46
CA ASP A 168 -33.80 14.00 -23.80
C ASP A 168 -34.03 15.28 -24.62
N GLY A 169 -34.68 16.29 -24.02
CA GLY A 169 -34.96 17.58 -24.64
C GLY A 169 -36.30 17.68 -25.37
N VAL A 170 -37.18 16.67 -25.30
CA VAL A 170 -38.53 16.78 -25.90
C VAL A 170 -39.41 17.72 -25.07
N VAL A 171 -40.04 18.70 -25.73
CA VAL A 171 -40.97 19.67 -25.15
C VAL A 171 -42.38 19.42 -25.66
N TRP A 172 -43.34 19.27 -24.76
CA TRP A 172 -44.76 19.10 -25.09
C TRP A 172 -45.44 20.46 -25.32
N LEU A 173 -46.10 20.60 -26.47
CA LEU A 173 -46.74 21.84 -26.92
C LEU A 173 -48.25 21.88 -26.64
N HIS A 174 -48.89 20.71 -26.54
CA HIS A 174 -50.31 20.60 -26.25
C HIS A 174 -50.60 20.59 -24.74
N ARG A 175 -51.66 21.31 -24.36
CA ARG A 175 -52.20 21.30 -23.00
C ARG A 175 -53.00 20.01 -22.79
N LYS A 176 -52.41 19.00 -22.15
CA LYS A 176 -53.24 17.95 -21.54
C LYS A 176 -54.10 18.62 -20.48
N ALA A 177 -55.42 18.59 -20.64
CA ALA A 177 -56.33 19.09 -19.62
C ALA A 177 -56.01 18.37 -18.31
N GLU A 178 -55.68 19.12 -17.26
CA GLU A 178 -55.60 18.59 -15.90
C GLU A 178 -57.01 18.14 -15.51
N GLU A 179 -57.33 16.87 -15.76
CA GLU A 179 -58.49 16.21 -15.17
C GLU A 179 -58.29 16.15 -13.65
N GLY A 180 -59.27 16.66 -12.91
CA GLY A 180 -59.57 16.25 -11.54
C GLY A 180 -58.64 16.80 -10.46
N ALA A 181 -59.21 17.61 -9.57
CA ALA A 181 -58.60 18.02 -8.32
C ALA A 181 -58.36 16.81 -7.40
N GLU A 182 -57.19 16.17 -7.52
CA GLU A 182 -56.67 15.35 -6.43
C GLU A 182 -56.06 16.26 -5.36
N THR A 183 -56.27 15.92 -4.09
CA THR A 183 -55.61 16.58 -2.96
C THR A 183 -54.09 16.45 -3.12
N ASN A 184 -53.39 17.57 -3.10
CA ASN A 184 -51.93 17.59 -3.14
C ASN A 184 -51.38 16.83 -1.92
N ARG A 185 -50.69 15.70 -2.16
CA ARG A 185 -49.94 14.98 -1.14
C ARG A 185 -48.45 14.95 -1.51
N LEU A 186 -47.61 14.95 -0.49
CA LEU A 186 -46.17 14.84 -0.59
C LEU A 186 -45.69 14.01 0.60
N ASP A 187 -45.23 12.79 0.33
CA ASP A 187 -44.57 11.97 1.33
C ASP A 187 -43.06 12.01 1.04
N ILE A 188 -42.25 12.27 2.07
CA ILE A 188 -40.78 12.37 1.96
C ILE A 188 -40.14 11.29 2.83
N VAL A 189 -39.14 10.60 2.28
CA VAL A 189 -38.24 9.72 3.05
C VAL A 189 -36.83 10.21 2.85
N VAL A 190 -36.08 10.35 3.95
CA VAL A 190 -34.69 10.83 3.91
C VAL A 190 -33.78 9.80 4.53
N ASN A 191 -32.76 9.43 3.77
CA ASN A 191 -31.68 8.58 4.22
C ASN A 191 -30.36 9.33 4.06
N ARG A 192 -29.41 9.14 4.99
CA ARG A 192 -28.07 9.72 4.86
C ARG A 192 -27.00 8.64 4.97
N ARG A 193 -26.00 8.66 4.10
CA ARG A 193 -24.76 7.89 4.29
C ARG A 193 -23.67 8.82 4.76
N ILE A 194 -23.13 8.55 5.94
CA ILE A 194 -22.00 9.26 6.53
C ILE A 194 -20.75 8.39 6.31
N ALA A 195 -19.87 8.84 5.41
CA ALA A 195 -18.59 8.20 5.14
C ALA A 195 -17.49 8.91 5.92
N ASP A 196 -16.79 8.19 6.82
CA ASP A 196 -15.67 8.71 7.64
C ASP A 196 -14.39 8.92 6.81
N ALA A 197 -14.50 9.60 5.67
CA ALA A 197 -13.40 10.01 4.82
C ALA A 197 -12.73 11.29 5.36
N ILE A 198 -11.65 11.74 4.70
CA ILE A 198 -10.99 13.02 4.97
C ILE A 198 -11.03 13.87 3.69
N PRO A 199 -11.85 14.94 3.62
CA PRO A 199 -12.87 15.36 4.60
C PRO A 199 -14.04 14.36 4.70
N ILE A 200 -14.81 14.43 5.78
CA ILE A 200 -16.00 13.58 5.95
C ILE A 200 -17.03 13.94 4.88
N VAL A 201 -17.69 12.93 4.31
CA VAL A 201 -18.69 13.10 3.25
C VAL A 201 -20.04 12.56 3.71
N VAL A 202 -21.09 13.35 3.54
CA VAL A 202 -22.47 12.96 3.77
C VAL A 202 -23.21 12.95 2.44
N THR A 203 -23.70 11.79 2.05
CA THR A 203 -24.62 11.63 0.91
C THR A 203 -26.05 11.60 1.45
N THR A 204 -26.82 12.66 1.19
CA THR A 204 -28.25 12.74 1.54
C THR A 204 -29.08 12.27 0.35
N GLN A 205 -29.93 11.28 0.57
CA GLN A 205 -30.90 10.78 -0.41
C GLN A 205 -32.32 11.12 0.04
N VAL A 206 -33.03 11.87 -0.80
CA VAL A 206 -34.41 12.31 -0.57
C VAL A 206 -35.32 11.65 -1.59
N GLU A 207 -36.14 10.70 -1.14
CA GLU A 207 -37.19 10.08 -1.94
C GLU A 207 -38.48 10.88 -1.77
N LEU A 208 -39.05 11.34 -2.87
CA LEU A 208 -40.32 12.08 -2.91
C LEU A 208 -41.40 11.21 -3.56
N GLN A 209 -42.55 11.08 -2.89
CA GLN A 209 -43.77 10.52 -3.49
C GLN A 209 -44.82 11.62 -3.56
N VAL A 210 -45.14 12.04 -4.79
CA VAL A 210 -45.92 13.25 -5.07
C VAL A 210 -47.20 12.87 -5.77
N SER A 211 -48.33 13.43 -5.30
CA SER A 211 -49.60 13.44 -6.02
C SER A 211 -50.17 14.86 -6.14
N GLY A 212 -51.19 15.02 -6.99
CA GLY A 212 -51.84 16.29 -7.27
C GLY A 212 -51.14 17.11 -8.36
N LYS A 213 -51.13 18.44 -8.22
CA LYS A 213 -50.66 19.34 -9.29
C LYS A 213 -49.14 19.54 -9.27
N ASN A 214 -48.60 19.82 -10.45
CA ASN A 214 -47.24 20.33 -10.60
C ASN A 214 -47.11 21.66 -9.85
N ARG A 215 -46.11 21.76 -8.97
CA ARG A 215 -45.95 22.93 -8.11
C ARG A 215 -44.52 23.03 -7.61
N GLU A 216 -44.13 24.24 -7.23
CA GLU A 216 -42.90 24.46 -6.48
C GLU A 216 -43.15 24.19 -5.00
N VAL A 217 -42.23 23.50 -4.34
CA VAL A 217 -42.27 23.22 -2.90
C VAL A 217 -40.90 23.48 -2.31
N ALA A 218 -40.86 24.23 -1.20
CA ALA A 218 -39.71 24.27 -0.30
C ALA A 218 -39.80 23.05 0.63
N LEU A 219 -38.85 22.12 0.53
CA LEU A 219 -38.92 20.82 1.21
C LEU A 219 -38.44 20.91 2.67
N GLY A 220 -37.30 21.57 2.89
CA GLY A 220 -36.62 21.67 4.18
C GLY A 220 -35.10 21.72 4.00
N GLU A 221 -34.36 21.75 5.11
CA GLU A 221 -32.89 21.76 5.14
C GLU A 221 -32.32 20.39 4.77
N ALA A 222 -31.79 20.29 3.55
CA ALA A 222 -31.21 19.05 3.04
C ALA A 222 -29.74 18.89 3.44
N LEU A 223 -29.03 19.99 3.65
CA LEU A 223 -27.66 19.99 4.19
C LEU A 223 -27.68 19.98 5.72
N LEU A 224 -26.76 19.24 6.32
CA LEU A 224 -26.50 19.36 7.76
C LEU A 224 -25.72 20.65 8.04
N THR A 225 -25.88 21.22 9.23
CA THR A 225 -25.24 22.47 9.63
C THR A 225 -23.73 22.45 9.41
N GLY A 226 -23.24 23.43 8.64
CA GLY A 226 -21.82 23.61 8.34
C GLY A 226 -21.26 22.77 7.20
N PHE A 227 -22.04 21.84 6.63
CA PHE A 227 -21.63 21.09 5.43
C PHE A 227 -21.72 21.95 4.16
N GLN A 228 -20.79 21.73 3.24
CA GLN A 228 -20.73 22.38 1.94
C GLN A 228 -21.15 21.38 0.85
N ALA A 229 -22.08 21.76 -0.02
CA ALA A 229 -22.54 20.91 -1.11
C ALA A 229 -21.46 20.75 -2.19
N MET A 230 -21.19 19.52 -2.58
CA MET A 230 -20.32 19.15 -3.70
C MET A 230 -21.11 18.94 -4.98
N SER A 231 -22.24 18.21 -4.88
CA SER A 231 -23.07 17.88 -6.03
C SER A 231 -24.55 17.76 -5.64
N VAL A 232 -25.44 18.03 -6.61
CA VAL A 232 -26.87 17.77 -6.51
C VAL A 232 -27.31 17.05 -7.78
N THR A 233 -27.82 15.84 -7.63
CA THR A 233 -28.33 15.01 -8.73
C THR A 233 -29.83 14.79 -8.54
N SER A 234 -30.63 15.13 -9.56
CA SER A 234 -32.09 15.05 -9.49
C SER A 234 -32.70 14.94 -10.89
N GLU A 235 -33.79 14.18 -10.99
CA GLU A 235 -34.65 14.13 -12.18
C GLU A 235 -35.67 15.29 -12.23
N LEU A 236 -35.89 15.94 -11.09
CA LEU A 236 -36.70 17.15 -10.97
C LEU A 236 -35.82 18.40 -11.05
N PRO A 237 -36.33 19.52 -11.57
CA PRO A 237 -35.70 20.82 -11.36
C PRO A 237 -35.62 21.11 -9.85
N VAL A 238 -34.40 21.22 -9.34
CA VAL A 238 -34.12 21.48 -7.93
C VAL A 238 -33.14 22.63 -7.79
N ARG A 239 -33.26 23.35 -6.68
CA ARG A 239 -32.34 24.41 -6.28
C ARG A 239 -32.01 24.23 -4.80
N LEU A 240 -30.73 24.13 -4.50
CA LEU A 240 -30.22 24.21 -3.14
C LEU A 240 -29.92 25.68 -2.84
N GLU A 241 -30.58 26.22 -1.82
CA GLU A 241 -30.40 27.61 -1.40
C GLU A 241 -29.17 27.74 -0.49
N PRO A 242 -28.62 28.96 -0.32
CA PRO A 242 -27.42 29.18 0.50
C PRO A 242 -27.54 28.80 1.97
N ASP A 243 -28.77 28.74 2.49
CA ASP A 243 -29.08 28.30 3.86
C ASP A 243 -29.15 26.77 4.01
N GLY A 244 -28.95 26.02 2.92
CA GLY A 244 -29.04 24.56 2.90
C GLY A 244 -30.45 24.02 2.64
N SER A 245 -31.44 24.89 2.47
CA SER A 245 -32.80 24.48 2.13
C SER A 245 -32.93 24.03 0.68
N LEU A 246 -33.73 22.99 0.45
CA LEU A 246 -33.96 22.41 -0.87
C LEU A 246 -35.33 22.81 -1.42
N ARG A 247 -35.33 23.48 -2.57
CA ARG A 247 -36.53 23.80 -3.34
C ARG A 247 -36.62 22.86 -4.54
N ALA A 248 -37.79 22.26 -4.74
CA ALA A 248 -38.04 21.35 -5.85
C ALA A 248 -39.32 21.72 -6.60
N GLN A 249 -39.27 21.66 -7.93
CA GLN A 249 -40.46 21.70 -8.75
C GLN A 249 -41.01 20.28 -8.90
N VAL A 250 -41.96 19.93 -8.03
CA VAL A 250 -42.51 18.58 -7.94
C VAL A 250 -43.62 18.35 -8.96
N ARG A 251 -43.71 17.12 -9.46
CA ARG A 251 -44.78 16.61 -10.33
C ARG A 251 -45.21 15.21 -9.87
N PRO A 252 -46.41 14.73 -10.21
CA PRO A 252 -46.87 13.40 -9.83
C PRO A 252 -45.86 12.31 -10.17
N GLY A 253 -45.59 11.43 -9.21
CA GLY A 253 -44.64 10.33 -9.39
C GLY A 253 -43.77 10.09 -8.16
N ARG A 254 -42.82 9.16 -8.32
CA ARG A 254 -41.74 8.91 -7.36
C ARG A 254 -40.46 9.47 -7.93
N TRP A 255 -39.77 10.30 -7.15
CA TRP A 255 -38.57 10.99 -7.58
C TRP A 255 -37.46 10.83 -6.55
N MET A 256 -36.23 10.83 -7.01
CA MET A 256 -35.06 10.73 -6.16
C MET A 256 -34.18 11.97 -6.35
N ILE A 257 -33.77 12.56 -5.23
CA ILE A 257 -32.79 13.64 -5.19
C ILE A 257 -31.61 13.15 -4.33
N THR A 258 -30.39 13.29 -4.83
CA THR A 258 -29.16 12.93 -4.12
C THR A 258 -28.27 14.15 -4.01
N ILE A 259 -27.78 14.42 -2.80
CA ILE A 259 -26.91 15.55 -2.49
C ILE A 259 -25.67 15.01 -1.80
N ASP A 260 -24.50 15.25 -2.36
CA ASP A 260 -23.23 14.97 -1.70
C ASP A 260 -22.68 16.25 -1.08
N ALA A 261 -22.31 16.19 0.19
CA ALA A 261 -21.75 17.33 0.91
C ALA A 261 -20.56 16.91 1.77
N HIS A 262 -19.60 17.81 1.95
CA HIS A 262 -18.42 17.59 2.78
C HIS A 262 -18.35 18.58 3.94
N TYR A 263 -17.58 18.22 4.96
CA TYR A 263 -17.29 19.11 6.09
C TYR A 263 -15.79 19.21 6.31
N ASP A 264 -15.27 20.44 6.33
CA ASP A 264 -13.82 20.73 6.26
C ASP A 264 -13.10 20.71 7.61
N SER A 265 -13.74 20.21 8.67
CA SER A 265 -13.17 20.16 10.01
C SER A 265 -13.42 18.80 10.67
N PRO A 266 -12.60 18.39 11.65
CA PRO A 266 -12.87 17.18 12.40
C PRO A 266 -14.23 17.29 13.08
N ILE A 267 -15.08 16.28 12.88
CA ILE A 267 -16.41 16.21 13.47
C ILE A 267 -16.47 15.10 14.51
N THR A 268 -17.09 15.41 15.65
CA THR A 268 -17.32 14.48 16.77
C THR A 268 -18.82 14.33 17.09
N ALA A 269 -19.66 15.19 16.51
CA ALA A 269 -21.10 15.18 16.72
C ALA A 269 -21.80 15.69 15.45
N LEU A 270 -22.83 14.97 15.03
CA LEU A 270 -23.73 15.34 13.95
C LEU A 270 -25.15 15.51 14.50
N PRO A 271 -25.60 16.75 14.77
CA PRO A 271 -26.98 16.99 15.17
C PRO A 271 -27.91 16.93 13.96
N LEU A 272 -29.11 16.39 14.15
CA LEU A 272 -30.24 16.63 13.24
C LEU A 272 -31.08 17.76 13.85
N GLU A 273 -30.98 18.96 13.29
CA GLU A 273 -31.73 20.12 13.80
C GLU A 273 -33.24 20.00 13.51
N ALA A 274 -34.04 20.89 14.12
CA ALA A 274 -35.46 20.96 13.83
C ALA A 274 -35.68 21.54 12.43
N ILE A 275 -36.27 20.75 11.54
CA ILE A 275 -36.43 21.13 10.13
C ILE A 275 -37.81 21.76 9.92
N GLU A 276 -37.84 22.95 9.33
CA GLU A 276 -39.08 23.59 8.88
C GLU A 276 -39.52 23.04 7.51
N GLY A 277 -40.84 22.90 7.31
CA GLY A 277 -41.41 22.46 6.04
C GLY A 277 -41.82 20.98 6.02
N PRO A 278 -42.23 20.46 4.84
CA PRO A 278 -42.74 19.10 4.68
C PRO A 278 -41.60 18.06 4.66
N TRP A 279 -40.67 18.08 5.62
CA TRP A 279 -39.55 17.14 5.71
C TRP A 279 -39.93 15.83 6.42
N ALA A 280 -39.04 14.84 6.40
CA ALA A 280 -39.25 13.57 7.08
C ALA A 280 -39.21 13.74 8.62
N GLU A 281 -40.15 13.11 9.34
CA GLU A 281 -40.21 13.15 10.82
C GLU A 281 -39.04 12.40 11.48
N GLU A 282 -38.46 11.44 10.77
CA GLU A 282 -37.25 10.73 11.15
C GLU A 282 -36.45 10.34 9.89
N GLU A 283 -35.15 10.24 10.06
CA GLU A 283 -34.21 9.88 9.02
C GLU A 283 -33.49 8.58 9.38
N ILE A 284 -33.09 7.79 8.37
CA ILE A 284 -32.20 6.64 8.58
C ILE A 284 -30.80 6.99 8.11
N TRP A 285 -29.86 6.98 9.05
CA TRP A 285 -28.46 7.29 8.81
C TRP A 285 -27.65 6.00 8.81
N VAL A 286 -26.81 5.80 7.80
CA VAL A 286 -25.85 4.71 7.77
C VAL A 286 -24.43 5.24 7.93
N PHE A 287 -23.61 4.50 8.66
CA PHE A 287 -22.23 4.88 8.91
C PHE A 287 -21.25 3.96 8.17
N GLU A 288 -20.45 4.53 7.28
CA GLU A 288 -19.40 3.85 6.54
C GLU A 288 -18.04 4.15 7.20
N ALA A 289 -17.56 3.18 7.97
CA ALA A 289 -16.33 3.31 8.75
C ALA A 289 -15.08 3.04 7.91
N HIS A 290 -14.14 3.99 7.92
CA HIS A 290 -12.79 3.84 7.37
C HIS A 290 -11.79 3.55 8.50
N ASN A 291 -11.80 2.30 8.98
CA ASN A 291 -11.02 1.86 10.14
C ASN A 291 -9.49 2.01 9.97
N GLU A 292 -9.02 2.15 8.74
CA GLU A 292 -7.64 2.47 8.38
C GLU A 292 -7.23 3.91 8.75
N LEU A 293 -8.20 4.82 8.94
CA LEU A 293 -7.98 6.20 9.37
C LEU A 293 -8.08 6.32 10.90
N ARG A 294 -9.20 5.85 11.46
CA ARG A 294 -9.51 5.85 12.89
C ARG A 294 -10.64 4.88 13.20
N ARG A 295 -10.78 4.47 14.47
CA ARG A 295 -11.90 3.65 14.93
C ARG A 295 -12.89 4.51 15.71
N ILE A 296 -14.13 4.53 15.24
CA ILE A 296 -15.23 5.29 15.85
C ILE A 296 -16.30 4.33 16.35
N GLU A 297 -16.81 4.60 17.55
CA GLU A 297 -18.06 4.05 18.05
C GLU A 297 -19.15 5.11 17.95
N ILE A 298 -20.33 4.71 17.48
CA ILE A 298 -21.49 5.59 17.29
C ILE A 298 -22.39 5.52 18.51
N ASP A 299 -22.67 6.68 19.10
CA ASP A 299 -23.53 6.86 20.26
C ASP A 299 -24.59 7.96 20.02
N GLY A 300 -25.52 8.12 20.96
CA GLY A 300 -26.51 9.21 20.94
C GLY A 300 -27.72 9.00 20.01
N VAL A 301 -27.70 7.96 19.17
CA VAL A 301 -28.78 7.60 18.25
C VAL A 301 -29.13 6.11 18.34
N MET A 302 -30.33 5.74 17.93
CA MET A 302 -30.84 4.36 18.06
C MET A 302 -30.44 3.50 16.86
N ALA A 303 -29.68 2.43 17.08
CA ALA A 303 -29.39 1.44 16.04
C ALA A 303 -30.66 0.70 15.59
N VAL A 304 -30.79 0.46 14.30
CA VAL A 304 -31.90 -0.27 13.68
C VAL A 304 -31.38 -1.32 12.70
N ASP A 305 -32.16 -2.36 12.43
CA ASP A 305 -31.82 -3.37 11.43
C ASP A 305 -31.93 -2.76 10.01
N PRO A 306 -30.82 -2.62 9.24
CA PRO A 306 -30.86 -2.03 7.91
C PRO A 306 -31.82 -2.75 6.95
N GLN A 307 -32.04 -4.05 7.13
CA GLN A 307 -32.91 -4.86 6.27
C GLN A 307 -34.39 -4.52 6.40
N GLN A 308 -34.78 -3.86 7.49
CA GLN A 308 -36.16 -3.46 7.78
C GLN A 308 -36.44 -1.98 7.45
N THR A 309 -35.53 -1.32 6.72
CA THR A 309 -35.62 0.10 6.36
C THR A 309 -35.87 0.30 4.86
N ARG A 310 -36.11 1.55 4.44
CA ARG A 310 -36.18 1.96 3.03
C ARG A 310 -34.82 2.42 2.48
N LEU A 311 -33.72 1.96 3.06
CA LEU A 311 -32.37 2.25 2.57
C LEU A 311 -32.16 1.66 1.16
N PRO A 312 -31.35 2.31 0.31
CA PRO A 312 -30.83 1.70 -0.92
C PRO A 312 -30.15 0.37 -0.64
N GLU A 313 -30.24 -0.57 -1.58
CA GLU A 313 -29.69 -1.91 -1.39
C GLU A 313 -28.18 -1.89 -1.07
N MET A 314 -27.42 -0.97 -1.69
CA MET A 314 -26.00 -0.79 -1.44
C MET A 314 -25.69 -0.28 -0.02
N TRP A 315 -26.64 0.34 0.67
CA TRP A 315 -26.45 0.91 2.01
C TRP A 315 -26.87 -0.07 3.11
N LYS A 316 -27.67 -1.10 2.79
CA LYS A 316 -28.14 -2.09 3.77
C LYS A 316 -27.05 -2.98 4.37
N SER A 317 -25.84 -2.97 3.80
CA SER A 317 -24.67 -3.65 4.37
C SER A 317 -23.99 -2.84 5.48
N LEU A 318 -24.35 -1.57 5.65
CA LEU A 318 -23.75 -0.66 6.63
C LEU A 318 -24.57 -0.65 7.92
N PRO A 319 -23.95 -0.39 9.09
CA PRO A 319 -24.67 -0.09 10.33
C PRO A 319 -25.64 1.08 10.13
N ALA A 320 -26.91 0.90 10.51
CA ALA A 320 -27.98 1.87 10.35
C ALA A 320 -28.51 2.37 11.70
N PHE A 321 -28.85 3.66 11.74
CA PHE A 321 -29.31 4.37 12.91
C PHE A 321 -30.53 5.21 12.56
N ARG A 322 -31.56 5.19 13.41
CA ARG A 322 -32.71 6.08 13.32
C ARG A 322 -32.37 7.39 14.04
N VAL A 323 -32.55 8.51 13.35
CA VAL A 323 -32.28 9.86 13.88
C VAL A 323 -33.53 10.72 13.73
N ARG A 324 -33.96 11.35 14.82
CA ARG A 324 -35.08 12.31 14.86
C ARG A 324 -34.58 13.74 15.06
N PRO A 325 -35.36 14.75 14.64
CA PRO A 325 -35.06 16.14 14.96
C PRO A 325 -34.80 16.33 16.46
N GLY A 326 -33.66 16.94 16.80
CA GLY A 326 -33.14 17.13 18.15
C GLY A 326 -32.22 16.02 18.67
N GLU A 327 -32.11 14.87 17.99
CA GLU A 327 -31.11 13.83 18.29
C GLU A 327 -29.77 14.17 17.65
N THR A 328 -28.67 13.71 18.26
CA THR A 328 -27.30 13.95 17.80
C THR A 328 -26.56 12.63 17.71
N MET A 329 -26.03 12.30 16.53
CA MET A 329 -25.12 11.17 16.34
C MET A 329 -23.74 11.56 16.84
N LEU A 330 -23.31 10.95 17.95
CA LEU A 330 -21.99 11.15 18.54
C LEU A 330 -21.00 10.16 17.93
N MET A 331 -19.83 10.67 17.57
CA MET A 331 -18.73 9.89 17.01
C MET A 331 -17.59 9.84 18.02
N ASN A 332 -17.59 8.79 18.84
CA ASN A 332 -16.58 8.59 19.86
C ASN A 332 -15.36 7.91 19.25
N GLU A 333 -14.30 8.70 19.04
CA GLU A 333 -13.02 8.20 18.53
C GLU A 333 -12.33 7.38 19.63
N THR A 334 -12.24 6.06 19.42
CA THR A 334 -11.58 5.15 20.38
C THR A 334 -10.08 5.07 20.12
N HIS A 335 -9.66 5.12 18.85
CA HIS A 335 -8.26 5.02 18.42
C HIS A 335 -8.05 5.82 17.13
N ARG A 336 -6.86 6.41 16.95
CA ARG A 336 -6.42 7.11 15.73
C ARG A 336 -5.16 6.46 15.16
N GLY A 337 -5.13 6.20 13.86
CA GLY A 337 -3.94 5.71 13.15
C GLY A 337 -3.83 4.19 13.01
N GLU A 338 -2.63 3.75 12.58
CA GLU A 338 -2.34 2.36 12.21
C GLU A 338 -2.43 1.45 13.45
N VAL A 339 -3.24 0.39 13.34
CA VAL A 339 -3.37 -0.69 14.33
C VAL A 339 -1.99 -1.10 14.82
N ASP A 340 -1.74 -1.15 16.14
CA ASP A 340 -0.56 -1.83 16.69
C ASP A 340 -0.59 -3.28 16.20
N ARG A 341 0.26 -3.61 15.22
CA ARG A 341 0.26 -4.92 14.55
C ARG A 341 1.07 -5.96 15.32
N GLY A 342 1.44 -5.65 16.56
CA GLY A 342 2.34 -6.45 17.37
C GLY A 342 3.82 -6.16 17.08
N PRO A 343 4.73 -6.86 17.75
CA PRO A 343 6.15 -6.61 17.64
C PRO A 343 6.71 -7.05 16.28
N ASP A 344 7.79 -6.39 15.86
CA ASP A 344 8.57 -6.77 14.69
C ASP A 344 9.13 -8.20 14.84
N ARG A 345 9.13 -8.97 13.75
CA ARG A 345 9.60 -10.36 13.73
C ARG A 345 10.73 -10.52 12.74
N LEU A 346 11.93 -10.14 13.17
CA LEU A 346 13.14 -10.17 12.34
C LEU A 346 14.09 -11.28 12.75
N ARG A 347 14.68 -11.94 11.77
CA ARG A 347 15.74 -12.92 11.90
C ARG A 347 17.03 -12.38 11.30
N LEU A 348 18.15 -12.62 11.98
CA LEU A 348 19.49 -12.28 11.54
C LEU A 348 20.31 -13.55 11.31
N ASP A 349 20.76 -13.78 10.08
CA ASP A 349 21.80 -14.75 9.76
C ASP A 349 23.10 -13.97 9.47
N ARG A 350 24.08 -14.10 10.37
CA ARG A 350 25.32 -13.32 10.38
C ARG A 350 26.53 -14.21 10.10
N GLU A 351 27.42 -13.73 9.25
CA GLU A 351 28.72 -14.35 8.99
C GLU A 351 29.85 -13.39 9.36
N TRP A 352 30.79 -13.85 10.17
CA TRP A 352 32.03 -13.14 10.47
C TRP A 352 33.20 -13.78 9.72
N TRP A 353 34.09 -12.97 9.17
CA TRP A 353 35.41 -13.40 8.71
C TRP A 353 36.48 -12.67 9.49
N LEU A 354 37.26 -13.42 10.27
CA LEU A 354 38.42 -12.88 10.97
C LEU A 354 39.54 -12.63 9.96
N ASP A 355 40.14 -11.45 10.04
CA ASP A 355 41.33 -11.14 9.25
C ASP A 355 42.48 -12.09 9.55
N PHE A 356 43.35 -12.31 8.57
CA PHE A 356 44.56 -13.10 8.77
C PHE A 356 45.48 -12.56 9.88
N ASP A 357 45.48 -11.24 10.11
CA ASP A 357 46.25 -10.60 11.18
C ASP A 357 45.50 -10.55 12.53
N GLY A 358 44.25 -11.01 12.57
CA GLY A 358 43.39 -11.07 13.75
C GLY A 358 42.93 -9.71 14.29
N ARG A 359 43.09 -8.61 13.53
CA ARG A 359 42.81 -7.25 14.02
C ARG A 359 41.39 -6.77 13.74
N GLY A 360 40.68 -7.37 12.79
CA GLY A 360 39.33 -6.98 12.42
C GLY A 360 38.49 -8.16 11.93
N LEU A 361 37.20 -7.90 11.81
CA LEU A 361 36.21 -8.83 11.30
C LEU A 361 35.43 -8.14 10.18
N THR A 362 35.31 -8.83 9.05
CA THR A 362 34.30 -8.47 8.03
C THR A 362 33.02 -9.20 8.38
N ILE A 363 31.90 -8.49 8.38
CA ILE A 363 30.58 -9.01 8.69
C ILE A 363 29.75 -8.99 7.41
N ARG A 364 29.03 -10.09 7.17
CA ARG A 364 27.92 -10.15 6.23
C ARG A 364 26.65 -10.53 6.98
N ASP A 365 25.68 -9.64 6.98
CA ASP A 365 24.38 -9.83 7.62
C ASP A 365 23.32 -10.08 6.56
N LEU A 366 22.49 -11.09 6.79
CA LEU A 366 21.24 -11.31 6.08
C LEU A 366 20.08 -11.16 7.06
N ILE A 367 19.26 -10.13 6.85
CA ILE A 367 18.10 -9.80 7.67
C ILE A 367 16.85 -10.13 6.89
N SER A 368 15.97 -10.94 7.50
CA SER A 368 14.69 -11.31 6.91
C SER A 368 13.56 -11.28 7.93
N GLY A 369 12.33 -11.12 7.47
CA GLY A 369 11.14 -11.17 8.31
C GLY A 369 10.15 -10.04 8.04
N GLU A 370 9.36 -9.68 9.05
CA GLU A 370 8.31 -8.66 8.95
C GLU A 370 8.57 -7.49 9.90
N LEU A 371 8.63 -6.29 9.31
CA LEU A 371 8.72 -5.00 9.98
C LEU A 371 7.33 -4.35 10.02
N HIS A 372 6.83 -4.12 11.23
CA HIS A 372 5.52 -3.56 11.53
C HIS A 372 5.61 -2.10 11.97
N ASN A 373 6.55 -1.78 12.86
CA ASN A 373 6.60 -0.47 13.53
C ASN A 373 7.87 0.34 13.20
N GLY A 374 8.94 -0.32 12.74
CA GLY A 374 10.18 0.35 12.34
C GLY A 374 10.14 0.92 10.91
N SER A 375 10.79 2.07 10.70
CA SER A 375 10.99 2.63 9.35
C SER A 375 12.46 2.65 8.92
N ARG A 376 13.40 2.25 9.79
CA ARG A 376 14.83 2.40 9.56
C ARG A 376 15.63 1.32 10.28
N LEU A 377 16.64 0.78 9.60
CA LEU A 377 17.66 -0.07 10.22
C LEU A 377 18.94 0.74 10.41
N THR A 378 19.32 0.95 11.66
CA THR A 378 20.52 1.73 12.04
C THR A 378 21.59 0.81 12.59
N MET A 379 22.84 1.01 12.17
CA MET A 379 23.99 0.26 12.66
C MET A 379 24.71 1.05 13.76
N SER A 380 25.01 0.36 14.86
CA SER A 380 25.72 0.87 16.03
C SER A 380 27.24 0.75 15.89
N ALA A 381 27.97 1.68 16.52
CA ALA A 381 29.39 1.51 16.74
C ALA A 381 29.65 0.29 17.66
N PRO A 382 30.77 -0.45 17.51
CA PRO A 382 31.95 -0.12 16.69
C PRO A 382 31.88 -0.61 15.23
N ALA A 383 30.75 -1.17 14.78
CA ALA A 383 30.60 -1.60 13.39
C ALA A 383 30.51 -0.39 12.45
N THR A 384 31.17 -0.50 11.31
CA THR A 384 31.15 0.50 10.23
C THR A 384 30.46 -0.11 9.02
N LEU A 385 29.27 0.40 8.72
CA LEU A 385 28.42 -0.08 7.63
C LEU A 385 29.03 0.34 6.29
N GLY A 386 29.32 -0.63 5.43
CA GLY A 386 29.95 -0.39 4.13
C GLY A 386 28.95 -0.42 2.97
N ARG A 387 28.21 -1.52 2.85
CA ARG A 387 27.23 -1.74 1.77
C ARG A 387 25.94 -2.30 2.33
N VAL A 388 24.81 -1.84 1.80
CA VAL A 388 23.51 -2.45 2.07
C VAL A 388 22.72 -2.60 0.79
N SER A 389 22.07 -3.75 0.62
CA SER A 389 21.10 -4.00 -0.43
C SER A 389 19.80 -4.52 0.20
N ALA A 390 18.67 -4.08 -0.35
CA ALA A 390 17.34 -4.53 0.05
C ALA A 390 16.64 -5.10 -1.19
N ALA A 391 16.14 -6.33 -1.09
CA ALA A 391 15.53 -7.08 -2.19
C ALA A 391 16.40 -7.09 -3.48
N GLY A 392 17.72 -7.24 -3.31
CA GLY A 392 18.70 -7.28 -4.40
C GLY A 392 19.05 -5.91 -5.03
N LYS A 393 18.56 -4.80 -4.47
CA LYS A 393 18.88 -3.44 -4.92
C LYS A 393 19.68 -2.69 -3.87
N ASP A 394 20.82 -2.11 -4.26
CA ASP A 394 21.65 -1.31 -3.37
C ASP A 394 20.86 -0.11 -2.81
N GLN A 395 21.05 0.16 -1.52
CA GLN A 395 20.36 1.23 -0.78
C GLN A 395 21.36 2.33 -0.39
N PHE A 396 20.86 3.56 -0.29
CA PHE A 396 21.67 4.68 0.16
C PHE A 396 21.81 4.65 1.69
N ILE A 397 23.04 4.63 2.19
CA ILE A 397 23.34 4.71 3.62
C ILE A 397 23.30 6.17 4.02
N THR A 398 22.31 6.55 4.82
CA THR A 398 22.21 7.90 5.42
C THR A 398 22.70 7.87 6.85
N HIS A 399 23.13 9.03 7.36
CA HIS A 399 23.51 9.20 8.75
C HIS A 399 22.48 10.04 9.49
N LEU A 400 21.97 9.56 10.63
CA LEU A 400 20.91 10.22 11.39
C LEU A 400 21.24 10.26 12.90
N GLY A 401 20.81 11.34 13.57
CA GLY A 401 20.96 11.55 15.02
C GLY A 401 22.27 12.24 15.44
N GLU A 402 22.41 12.45 16.75
CA GLU A 402 23.65 12.91 17.40
C GLU A 402 24.08 11.88 18.45
N PRO A 403 25.19 11.14 18.26
CA PRO A 403 26.08 11.17 17.09
C PRO A 403 25.44 10.59 15.82
N ALA A 404 25.96 11.00 14.67
CA ALA A 404 25.42 10.64 13.36
C ALA A 404 25.67 9.15 13.04
N ARG A 405 24.63 8.32 13.13
CA ARG A 405 24.71 6.86 12.97
C ARG A 405 24.28 6.41 11.56
N PRO A 406 25.07 5.55 10.89
CA PRO A 406 24.74 5.06 9.55
C PRO A 406 23.55 4.09 9.59
N GLY A 407 22.72 4.13 8.57
CA GLY A 407 21.58 3.23 8.43
C GLY A 407 20.84 3.43 7.11
N ILE A 408 19.82 2.62 6.90
CA ILE A 408 18.97 2.68 5.70
C ILE A 408 17.50 2.84 6.07
N GLU A 409 16.78 3.62 5.26
CA GLU A 409 15.33 3.75 5.37
C GLU A 409 14.65 2.54 4.71
N ILE A 410 13.73 1.91 5.43
CA ILE A 410 12.96 0.76 4.99
C ILE A 410 11.54 1.21 4.68
N ARG A 411 11.07 0.90 3.46
CA ARG A 411 9.71 1.20 3.02
C ARG A 411 8.84 -0.04 2.82
N GLN A 412 9.44 -1.22 2.92
CA GLN A 412 8.78 -2.50 2.68
C GLN A 412 8.57 -3.21 4.01
N ARG A 413 7.39 -3.81 4.19
CA ARG A 413 7.06 -4.57 5.40
C ARG A 413 7.82 -5.89 5.47
N THR A 414 7.91 -6.62 4.36
CA THR A 414 8.73 -7.83 4.27
C THR A 414 10.16 -7.44 3.98
N LEU A 415 11.04 -7.72 4.94
CA LEU A 415 12.46 -7.45 4.84
C LEU A 415 13.19 -8.61 4.18
N ASN A 416 14.06 -8.27 3.25
CA ASN A 416 15.16 -9.11 2.78
C ASN A 416 16.35 -8.18 2.51
N VAL A 417 17.19 -8.00 3.51
CA VAL A 417 18.29 -7.04 3.49
C VAL A 417 19.60 -7.80 3.64
N GLN A 418 20.55 -7.53 2.75
CA GLN A 418 21.92 -7.98 2.89
C GLN A 418 22.82 -6.77 3.15
N ALA A 419 23.61 -6.84 4.20
CA ALA A 419 24.51 -5.78 4.59
C ALA A 419 25.93 -6.30 4.82
N GLU A 420 26.92 -5.50 4.46
CA GLU A 420 28.32 -5.75 4.70
C GLU A 420 28.89 -4.63 5.57
N ALA A 421 29.58 -5.02 6.63
CA ALA A 421 30.14 -4.10 7.60
C ALA A 421 31.53 -4.53 8.04
N ARG A 422 32.29 -3.58 8.58
CA ARG A 422 33.62 -3.82 9.15
C ARG A 422 33.61 -3.48 10.63
N VAL A 423 34.11 -4.39 11.46
CA VAL A 423 34.22 -4.18 12.90
C VAL A 423 35.64 -4.50 13.38
N PRO A 424 36.24 -3.70 14.28
CA PRO A 424 37.51 -4.06 14.90
C PRO A 424 37.36 -5.32 15.75
N MET A 425 38.40 -6.16 15.79
CA MET A 425 38.40 -7.36 16.62
C MET A 425 38.49 -6.97 18.09
N SER A 426 37.66 -7.61 18.90
CA SER A 426 37.52 -7.37 20.33
C SER A 426 37.36 -8.71 21.06
N ARG A 427 37.65 -8.76 22.37
CA ARG A 427 37.39 -9.96 23.18
C ARG A 427 35.90 -10.27 23.30
N ALA A 428 35.05 -9.25 23.18
CA ALA A 428 33.61 -9.38 23.13
C ALA A 428 33.14 -9.14 21.69
N LEU A 429 32.49 -10.13 21.10
CA LEU A 429 31.87 -10.01 19.78
C LEU A 429 30.42 -9.64 19.97
N SER A 430 29.96 -8.63 19.23
CA SER A 430 28.55 -8.27 19.22
C SER A 430 27.76 -9.28 18.39
N ALA A 431 26.73 -9.87 18.99
CA ALA A 431 25.81 -10.74 18.26
C ALA A 431 24.98 -9.94 17.25
N VAL A 432 24.62 -8.70 17.61
CA VAL A 432 23.79 -7.80 16.81
C VAL A 432 24.37 -6.39 16.92
N ASP A 433 24.77 -5.81 15.80
CA ASP A 433 25.21 -4.40 15.75
C ASP A 433 24.10 -3.45 15.28
N TRP A 434 22.92 -3.98 14.98
CA TRP A 434 21.76 -3.20 14.57
C TRP A 434 21.00 -2.67 15.79
N GLU A 435 20.51 -1.44 15.72
CA GLU A 435 19.57 -0.86 16.70
C GLU A 435 18.17 -1.40 16.48
N HIS A 436 18.02 -2.72 16.58
CA HIS A 436 16.77 -3.42 16.42
C HIS A 436 16.83 -4.76 17.14
N ASP A 437 15.69 -5.17 17.72
CA ASP A 437 15.57 -6.49 18.32
C ASP A 437 15.34 -7.57 17.25
N PHE A 438 15.88 -8.76 17.49
CA PHE A 438 15.73 -9.93 16.62
C PHE A 438 15.20 -11.10 17.45
N HIS A 439 14.25 -11.85 16.90
CA HIS A 439 13.69 -13.03 17.58
C HIS A 439 14.59 -14.26 17.41
N GLU A 440 15.40 -14.30 16.36
CA GLU A 440 16.36 -15.36 16.09
C GLU A 440 17.64 -14.75 15.50
N VAL A 441 18.78 -15.12 16.09
CA VAL A 441 20.11 -14.72 15.63
C VAL A 441 20.93 -15.99 15.42
N ARG A 442 21.40 -16.19 14.19
CA ARG A 442 22.34 -17.26 13.83
C ARG A 442 23.63 -16.68 13.34
N GLY A 443 24.72 -17.38 13.64
CA GLY A 443 26.06 -16.86 13.43
C GLY A 443 27.02 -17.91 12.92
N THR A 444 27.83 -17.58 11.91
CA THR A 444 28.97 -18.41 11.46
C THR A 444 30.27 -17.62 11.55
N LEU A 445 31.21 -18.09 12.38
CA LEU A 445 32.54 -17.49 12.50
C LEU A 445 33.53 -18.23 11.58
N ASN A 446 33.95 -17.57 10.51
CA ASN A 446 35.00 -18.05 9.62
C ASN A 446 36.36 -17.63 10.14
N LEU A 447 37.15 -18.62 10.56
CA LEU A 447 38.52 -18.43 11.01
C LEU A 447 39.51 -18.65 9.86
N PRO A 448 40.57 -17.82 9.75
CA PRO A 448 41.66 -18.09 8.83
C PRO A 448 42.45 -19.33 9.29
N PRO A 449 43.19 -19.97 8.38
CA PRO A 449 43.96 -21.17 8.73
C PRO A 449 44.95 -20.92 9.87
N GLY A 450 45.13 -21.90 10.74
CA GLY A 450 45.98 -21.77 11.94
C GLY A 450 45.32 -21.09 13.14
N TRP A 451 44.06 -20.66 13.02
CA TRP A 451 43.26 -20.21 14.14
C TRP A 451 42.32 -21.31 14.61
N ARG A 452 42.13 -21.42 15.92
CA ARG A 452 41.22 -22.38 16.53
C ARG A 452 40.34 -21.71 17.56
N LEU A 453 39.04 -21.96 17.45
CA LEU A 453 38.07 -21.48 18.43
C LEU A 453 38.18 -22.33 19.69
N LEU A 454 38.63 -21.72 20.79
CA LEU A 454 38.69 -22.42 22.08
C LEU A 454 37.28 -22.62 22.64
N HIS A 455 36.53 -21.52 22.78
CA HIS A 455 35.18 -21.52 23.33
C HIS A 455 34.50 -20.18 23.02
N VAL A 456 33.17 -20.16 23.09
CA VAL A 456 32.33 -18.96 23.00
C VAL A 456 31.36 -18.97 24.16
N VAL A 457 31.20 -17.83 24.82
CA VAL A 457 30.29 -17.65 25.96
C VAL A 457 29.21 -16.63 25.56
N GLY A 458 27.98 -16.80 26.04
CA GLY A 458 26.87 -15.87 25.81
C GLY A 458 25.97 -16.19 24.62
N VAL A 459 26.01 -17.44 24.15
CA VAL A 459 25.17 -17.97 23.07
C VAL A 459 24.50 -19.25 23.55
N ASP A 460 23.31 -19.53 23.04
CA ASP A 460 22.49 -20.67 23.50
C ASP A 460 23.06 -22.02 23.00
N GLU A 461 23.56 -22.05 21.77
CA GLU A 461 24.17 -23.24 21.16
C GLU A 461 25.46 -22.86 20.42
N VAL A 462 26.54 -23.63 20.61
CA VAL A 462 27.84 -23.45 19.94
C VAL A 462 28.20 -24.69 19.15
N GLY A 463 28.42 -24.53 17.84
CA GLY A 463 29.01 -25.56 17.00
C GLY A 463 30.55 -25.47 16.99
N ASP A 464 31.21 -26.63 17.05
CA ASP A 464 32.62 -26.83 16.65
C ASP A 464 33.67 -25.95 17.37
N SER A 465 33.57 -25.79 18.69
CA SER A 465 34.66 -25.23 19.53
C SER A 465 35.54 -26.34 20.14
N TRP A 466 36.77 -26.01 20.54
CA TRP A 466 37.68 -26.98 21.17
C TRP A 466 37.10 -27.58 22.46
N ILE A 467 36.40 -26.76 23.27
CA ILE A 467 35.74 -27.24 24.49
C ILE A 467 34.52 -28.12 24.15
N GLU A 468 33.67 -27.70 23.20
CA GLU A 468 32.45 -28.45 22.81
C GLU A 468 32.74 -29.78 22.10
N ARG A 469 33.97 -29.98 21.62
CA ARG A 469 34.40 -31.27 21.07
C ARG A 469 34.57 -32.35 22.12
N TRP A 470 34.60 -32.01 23.41
CA TRP A 470 34.66 -32.97 24.50
C TRP A 470 33.29 -33.58 24.79
N ASP A 471 33.22 -34.90 24.75
CA ASP A 471 32.09 -35.65 25.33
C ASP A 471 32.41 -36.14 26.76
N LEU A 472 31.37 -36.42 27.54
CA LEU A 472 31.45 -37.04 28.87
C LEU A 472 32.25 -38.34 28.85
N LEU A 473 32.09 -39.16 27.79
CA LEU A 473 32.88 -40.39 27.62
C LEU A 473 34.38 -40.07 27.48
N GLU A 474 34.72 -39.02 26.74
CA GLU A 474 36.12 -38.65 26.50
C GLU A 474 36.79 -38.16 27.79
N ILE A 475 36.09 -37.33 28.57
CA ILE A 475 36.56 -36.90 29.89
C ILE A 475 36.78 -38.11 30.81
N PHE A 476 35.82 -39.04 30.83
CA PHE A 476 35.94 -40.27 31.61
C PHE A 476 37.14 -41.12 31.18
N LEU A 477 37.33 -41.33 29.87
CA LEU A 477 38.45 -42.08 29.33
C LEU A 477 39.80 -41.44 29.69
N VAL A 478 39.91 -40.12 29.57
CA VAL A 478 41.12 -39.38 29.97
C VAL A 478 41.45 -39.61 31.44
N LEU A 479 40.46 -39.52 32.34
CA LEU A 479 40.65 -39.76 33.77
C LEU A 479 41.04 -41.20 34.07
N VAL A 480 40.37 -42.18 33.46
CA VAL A 480 40.69 -43.61 33.66
C VAL A 480 42.10 -43.93 33.19
N ILE A 481 42.49 -43.46 32.01
CA ILE A 481 43.84 -43.67 31.46
C ILE A 481 44.89 -43.01 32.36
N ALA A 482 44.67 -41.76 32.78
CA ALA A 482 45.60 -41.04 33.65
C ALA A 482 45.76 -41.71 35.03
N ILE A 483 44.66 -42.15 35.64
CA ILE A 483 44.66 -42.86 36.93
C ILE A 483 45.33 -44.24 36.78
N ALA A 484 45.07 -44.97 35.70
CA ALA A 484 45.70 -46.25 35.43
C ALA A 484 47.22 -46.08 35.29
N ILE A 485 47.69 -45.06 34.57
CA ILE A 485 49.11 -44.72 34.46
C ILE A 485 49.67 -44.30 35.83
N ALA A 486 48.94 -43.51 36.62
CA ALA A 486 49.36 -43.12 37.97
C ALA A 486 49.57 -44.33 38.89
N ARG A 487 48.67 -45.33 38.79
CA ARG A 487 48.75 -46.57 39.57
C ARG A 487 49.85 -47.51 39.10
N LEU A 488 50.12 -47.56 37.79
CA LEU A 488 51.13 -48.44 37.22
C LEU A 488 52.55 -47.82 37.28
N TYR A 489 52.71 -46.52 37.08
CA TYR A 489 54.02 -45.90 36.92
C TYR A 489 54.32 -44.79 37.94
N GLY A 490 53.36 -44.45 38.80
CA GLY A 490 53.49 -43.42 39.84
C GLY A 490 52.80 -42.11 39.48
N ALA A 491 52.53 -41.28 40.49
CA ALA A 491 51.70 -40.07 40.37
C ALA A 491 52.22 -39.06 39.34
N VAL A 492 53.55 -38.89 39.25
CA VAL A 492 54.18 -37.96 38.28
C VAL A 492 53.84 -38.33 36.85
N TRP A 493 53.95 -39.61 36.49
CA TRP A 493 53.59 -40.10 35.15
C TRP A 493 52.09 -40.03 34.88
N GLY A 494 51.26 -40.23 35.92
CA GLY A 494 49.82 -39.98 35.84
C GLY A 494 49.48 -38.53 35.51
N LEU A 495 50.16 -37.56 36.13
CA LEU A 495 49.99 -36.14 35.84
C LEU A 495 50.43 -35.80 34.40
N PHE A 496 51.58 -36.31 33.96
CA PHE A 496 52.03 -36.12 32.58
C PHE A 496 51.05 -36.70 31.57
N ALA A 497 50.50 -37.88 31.84
CA ALA A 497 49.48 -38.50 31.00
C ALA A 497 48.20 -37.64 30.98
N LEU A 498 47.73 -37.17 32.13
CA LEU A 498 46.57 -36.29 32.21
C LEU A 498 46.75 -35.04 31.35
N LEU A 499 47.85 -34.31 31.53
CA LEU A 499 48.12 -33.09 30.76
C LEU A 499 48.22 -33.36 29.25
N THR A 500 48.88 -34.45 28.87
CA THR A 500 49.04 -34.83 27.46
C THR A 500 47.70 -35.18 26.82
N LEU A 501 46.88 -35.97 27.52
CA LEU A 501 45.58 -36.40 27.02
C LEU A 501 44.59 -35.23 27.00
N VAL A 502 44.55 -34.38 28.01
CA VAL A 502 43.71 -33.16 28.00
C VAL A 502 44.04 -32.25 26.82
N LEU A 503 45.27 -32.21 26.32
CA LEU A 503 45.59 -31.38 25.15
C LEU A 503 45.35 -32.09 23.81
N SER A 504 45.45 -33.42 23.77
CA SER A 504 45.45 -34.17 22.51
C SER A 504 44.18 -34.95 22.22
N PHE A 505 43.44 -35.41 23.25
CA PHE A 505 42.28 -36.28 23.08
C PHE A 505 41.17 -35.74 22.14
N PRO A 506 40.77 -34.45 22.21
CA PRO A 506 39.69 -33.91 21.37
C PRO A 506 40.13 -33.68 19.91
N GLU A 507 41.44 -33.79 19.63
CA GLU A 507 41.98 -33.61 18.29
C GLU A 507 41.61 -34.78 17.38
N TRP A 508 41.53 -34.49 16.08
CA TRP A 508 41.33 -35.49 15.05
C TRP A 508 42.55 -36.43 14.99
N MET A 509 42.30 -37.74 14.87
CA MET A 509 43.33 -38.80 14.85
C MET A 509 44.21 -38.93 16.11
N ALA A 510 43.78 -38.36 17.23
CA ALA A 510 44.45 -38.58 18.51
C ALA A 510 44.44 -40.09 18.86
N PRO A 511 45.51 -40.62 19.47
CA PRO A 511 45.52 -42.00 19.97
C PRO A 511 44.58 -42.09 21.19
N ARG A 512 43.27 -42.27 20.98
CA ARG A 512 42.26 -42.27 22.07
C ARG A 512 42.22 -43.60 22.81
N THR A 513 41.54 -44.60 22.25
CA THR A 513 41.25 -45.88 22.93
C THR A 513 42.43 -46.84 22.99
N VAL A 514 43.43 -46.68 22.12
CA VAL A 514 44.62 -47.56 22.06
C VAL A 514 45.40 -47.60 23.39
N TRP A 515 45.39 -46.51 24.17
CA TRP A 515 46.01 -46.47 25.49
C TRP A 515 45.44 -47.51 26.44
N LEU A 516 44.12 -47.74 26.41
CA LEU A 516 43.48 -48.74 27.29
C LEU A 516 43.97 -50.15 26.98
N PHE A 517 44.14 -50.49 25.71
CA PHE A 517 44.64 -51.80 25.30
C PHE A 517 46.10 -52.02 25.72
N VAL A 518 46.94 -50.98 25.64
CA VAL A 518 48.32 -51.01 26.14
C VAL A 518 48.34 -51.17 27.66
N LEU A 519 47.52 -50.41 28.39
CA LEU A 519 47.45 -50.44 29.85
C LEU A 519 46.89 -51.76 30.39
N ALA A 520 45.90 -52.35 29.70
CA ALA A 520 45.39 -53.67 30.03
C ALA A 520 46.49 -54.73 29.90
N GLY A 521 47.25 -54.70 28.79
CA GLY A 521 48.39 -55.61 28.58
C GLY A 521 49.48 -55.45 29.64
N GLU A 522 49.79 -54.21 30.02
CA GLU A 522 50.74 -53.91 31.09
C GLU A 522 50.25 -54.38 32.47
N GLY A 523 48.98 -54.13 32.79
CA GLY A 523 48.37 -54.56 34.06
C GLY A 523 48.40 -56.08 34.21
N LEU A 524 47.99 -56.83 33.19
CA LEU A 524 48.02 -58.30 33.20
C LEU A 524 49.45 -58.84 33.37
N LEU A 525 50.44 -58.25 32.67
CA LEU A 525 51.83 -58.71 32.74
C LEU A 525 52.48 -58.60 34.11
N ARG A 526 52.01 -57.66 34.94
CA ARG A 526 52.53 -57.45 36.31
C ARG A 526 51.96 -58.43 37.33
N VAL A 527 50.82 -59.05 37.03
CA VAL A 527 50.13 -59.99 37.92
C VAL A 527 50.36 -61.44 37.51
N LEU A 528 50.59 -61.70 36.22
CA LEU A 528 50.76 -63.06 35.70
C LEU A 528 52.10 -63.70 36.13
N PRO A 529 52.08 -64.96 36.64
CA PRO A 529 53.30 -65.71 36.92
C PRO A 529 54.03 -66.14 35.64
N GLU A 530 55.27 -66.61 35.77
CA GLU A 530 56.06 -67.09 34.63
C GLU A 530 55.40 -68.29 33.94
N GLY A 531 55.23 -68.21 32.62
CA GLY A 531 54.58 -69.25 31.82
C GLY A 531 54.21 -68.79 30.41
N ARG A 532 53.57 -69.70 29.65
CA ARG A 532 53.13 -69.44 28.26
C ARG A 532 52.15 -68.26 28.17
N LEU A 533 51.23 -68.14 29.14
CA LEU A 533 50.25 -67.05 29.18
C LEU A 533 50.93 -65.68 29.30
N ARG A 534 51.95 -65.56 30.17
CA ARG A 534 52.74 -64.33 30.30
C ARG A 534 53.49 -63.98 29.01
N GLN A 535 53.97 -64.98 28.25
CA GLN A 535 54.59 -64.75 26.93
C GLN A 535 53.58 -64.23 25.90
N VAL A 536 52.36 -64.78 25.86
CA VAL A 536 51.29 -64.30 24.97
C VAL A 536 50.89 -62.87 25.32
N THR A 537 50.68 -62.57 26.61
CA THR A 537 50.37 -61.19 27.05
C THR A 537 51.52 -60.22 26.73
N ARG A 538 52.77 -60.69 26.77
CA ARG A 538 53.94 -59.89 26.37
C ARG A 538 53.89 -59.53 24.89
N LEU A 539 53.60 -60.49 24.02
CA LEU A 539 53.45 -60.24 22.59
C LEU A 539 52.29 -59.27 22.31
N TYR A 540 51.15 -59.46 22.98
CA TYR A 540 50.00 -58.56 22.89
C TYR A 540 50.36 -57.12 23.30
N ARG A 541 51.04 -56.93 24.44
CA ARG A 541 51.48 -55.59 24.87
C ARG A 541 52.40 -54.95 23.83
N VAL A 542 53.37 -55.71 23.30
CA VAL A 542 54.29 -55.20 22.28
C VAL A 542 53.53 -54.82 21.01
N SER A 543 52.57 -55.63 20.54
CA SER A 543 51.77 -55.28 19.36
C SER A 543 50.95 -54.00 19.58
N MET A 544 50.36 -53.83 20.76
CA MET A 544 49.59 -52.62 21.09
C MET A 544 50.50 -51.38 21.22
N LEU A 545 51.72 -51.53 21.73
CA LEU A 545 52.71 -50.45 21.76
C LEU A 545 53.17 -50.04 20.36
N VAL A 546 53.39 -51.00 19.45
CA VAL A 546 53.74 -50.71 18.05
C VAL A 546 52.58 -49.98 17.35
N LEU A 547 51.34 -50.42 17.58
CA LEU A 547 50.15 -49.75 17.05
C LEU A 547 50.03 -48.32 17.59
N LEU A 548 50.17 -48.14 18.91
CA LEU A 548 50.18 -46.81 19.54
C LEU A 548 51.27 -45.93 18.94
N ALA A 549 52.49 -46.44 18.76
CA ALA A 549 53.59 -45.68 18.16
C ALA A 549 53.27 -45.24 16.73
N GLY A 550 52.68 -46.11 15.91
CA GLY A 550 52.24 -45.76 14.56
C GLY A 550 51.20 -44.64 14.54
N ILE A 551 50.19 -44.73 15.41
CA ILE A 551 49.15 -43.69 15.54
C ILE A 551 49.77 -42.37 16.03
N VAL A 552 50.63 -42.41 17.05
CA VAL A 552 51.32 -41.23 17.60
C VAL A 552 52.18 -40.55 16.54
N VAL A 553 52.94 -41.31 15.73
CA VAL A 553 53.75 -40.74 14.65
C VAL A 553 52.88 -40.07 13.60
N SER A 554 51.79 -40.73 13.17
CA SER A 554 50.83 -40.15 12.22
C SER A 554 50.21 -38.86 12.77
N PHE A 555 49.75 -38.89 14.02
CA PHE A 555 49.17 -37.74 14.71
C PHE A 555 50.19 -36.59 14.83
N ALA A 556 51.41 -36.88 15.29
CA ALA A 556 52.46 -35.87 15.45
C ALA A 556 52.81 -35.20 14.11
N VAL A 557 52.98 -35.97 13.03
CA VAL A 557 53.25 -35.41 11.70
C VAL A 557 52.13 -34.46 11.25
N GLN A 558 50.87 -34.78 11.54
CA GLN A 558 49.75 -33.91 11.22
C GLN A 558 49.76 -32.63 12.05
N GLN A 559 49.95 -32.73 13.36
CA GLN A 559 50.00 -31.57 14.26
C GLN A 559 51.20 -30.65 13.94
N PHE A 560 52.39 -31.21 13.69
CA PHE A 560 53.56 -30.43 13.27
C PHE A 560 53.34 -29.73 11.94
N ARG A 561 52.73 -30.40 10.96
CA ARG A 561 52.41 -29.78 9.66
C ARG A 561 51.35 -28.69 9.80
N GLY A 562 50.32 -28.90 10.60
CA GLY A 562 49.29 -27.90 10.87
C GLY A 562 49.88 -26.65 11.55
N GLY A 563 50.80 -26.84 12.50
CA GLY A 563 51.48 -25.74 13.19
C GLY A 563 52.47 -24.97 12.31
N LEU A 564 53.26 -25.66 11.47
CA LEU A 564 54.27 -25.03 10.61
C LEU A 564 53.71 -24.46 9.31
N TYR A 565 52.67 -25.09 8.76
CA TYR A 565 52.06 -24.74 7.48
C TYR A 565 50.53 -24.64 7.60
N PRO A 566 50.02 -23.66 8.37
CA PRO A 566 48.59 -23.52 8.62
C PRO A 566 47.76 -23.39 7.34
N ALA A 567 48.31 -22.78 6.28
CA ALA A 567 47.65 -22.64 4.98
C ALA A 567 47.19 -23.98 4.34
N LEU A 568 47.71 -25.13 4.77
CA LEU A 568 47.37 -26.46 4.23
C LEU A 568 46.14 -27.12 4.90
N GLU A 569 45.50 -26.45 5.87
CA GLU A 569 44.42 -27.01 6.69
C GLU A 569 43.15 -27.36 5.88
N LYS A 570 42.74 -26.53 4.90
CA LYS A 570 41.52 -26.74 4.09
C LYS A 570 41.64 -27.87 3.06
N THR A 571 42.81 -28.11 2.47
CA THR A 571 42.98 -29.08 1.37
C THR A 571 42.95 -30.55 1.81
N ARG A 572 42.97 -30.83 3.12
CA ARG A 572 43.18 -32.20 3.64
C ARG A 572 41.98 -32.83 4.34
N ARG A 573 40.99 -32.06 4.83
CA ARG A 573 39.76 -32.66 5.41
C ARG A 573 39.07 -33.59 4.40
N ASP A 574 39.18 -33.29 3.10
CA ASP A 574 38.53 -34.05 2.02
C ASP A 574 39.37 -35.20 1.44
N ASN A 575 40.71 -35.15 1.54
CA ASN A 575 41.60 -36.01 0.74
C ASN A 575 42.15 -37.27 1.43
N PHE A 576 41.96 -37.44 2.75
CA PHE A 576 42.46 -38.63 3.48
C PHE A 576 41.38 -39.62 3.92
N GLY A 577 40.10 -39.27 3.79
CA GLY A 577 38.98 -40.23 3.98
C GLY A 577 39.00 -41.37 2.95
N SER A 578 39.58 -41.15 1.77
CA SER A 578 39.65 -42.12 0.68
C SER A 578 40.72 -43.21 0.86
N LEU A 579 41.71 -43.03 1.74
CA LEU A 579 42.82 -43.99 1.90
C LEU A 579 42.57 -45.05 3.00
N PHE A 580 41.57 -44.87 3.87
CA PHE A 580 41.21 -45.84 4.92
C PHE A 580 39.84 -46.51 4.72
N PHE A 581 39.02 -46.06 3.76
CA PHE A 581 37.71 -46.64 3.41
C PHE A 581 37.78 -47.64 2.24
N LEU A 582 38.66 -48.63 2.31
CA LEU A 582 38.55 -49.87 1.52
C LEU A 582 37.93 -51.02 2.35
N ALA A 583 36.98 -50.69 3.23
CA ALA A 583 36.15 -51.67 3.90
C ALA A 583 34.77 -51.07 4.24
N GLY A 584 33.82 -51.21 3.30
CA GLY A 584 32.38 -51.23 3.58
C GLY A 584 31.62 -49.92 3.38
N GLY A 585 30.62 -49.98 2.49
CA GLY A 585 29.48 -49.04 2.47
C GLY A 585 29.54 -48.02 1.33
N ALA A 586 28.91 -48.35 0.21
CA ALA A 586 28.55 -47.39 -0.82
C ALA A 586 27.32 -46.61 -0.35
N ASP A 587 27.44 -45.28 -0.23
CA ASP A 587 26.31 -44.37 -0.28
C ASP A 587 26.60 -43.32 -1.37
N MET A 588 25.72 -43.30 -2.37
CA MET A 588 25.71 -42.30 -3.43
C MET A 588 25.18 -40.98 -2.86
N ALA A 589 25.99 -39.92 -2.93
CA ALA A 589 25.51 -38.54 -2.87
C ALA A 589 25.38 -37.99 -4.31
N PRO A 590 24.35 -37.17 -4.60
CA PRO A 590 23.99 -36.78 -5.96
C PRO A 590 25.03 -35.80 -6.55
N GLN A 591 25.35 -36.01 -7.82
CA GLN A 591 26.19 -35.15 -8.63
C GLN A 591 25.46 -33.81 -8.87
N MET A 592 25.88 -32.73 -8.21
CA MET A 592 25.53 -31.37 -8.66
C MET A 592 26.39 -31.03 -9.89
N ALA A 593 25.72 -30.75 -11.00
CA ALA A 593 26.35 -30.27 -12.22
C ALA A 593 27.06 -28.92 -11.98
N ALA A 594 28.30 -28.81 -12.45
CA ALA A 594 29.05 -27.57 -12.45
C ALA A 594 28.36 -26.51 -13.34
N PRO A 595 28.32 -25.23 -12.93
CA PRO A 595 27.83 -24.17 -13.81
C PRO A 595 28.82 -23.97 -14.98
N THR A 596 28.30 -23.99 -16.19
CA THR A 596 29.01 -23.59 -17.42
C THR A 596 29.46 -22.13 -17.31
N ALA A 597 30.77 -21.90 -17.40
CA ALA A 597 31.34 -20.57 -17.47
C ALA A 597 30.91 -19.84 -18.75
N VAL A 598 30.22 -18.72 -18.60
CA VAL A 598 29.94 -17.77 -19.69
C VAL A 598 31.20 -16.93 -19.91
N MET A 599 31.73 -17.00 -21.12
CA MET A 599 32.93 -16.28 -21.56
C MET A 599 32.61 -14.78 -21.72
N ALA A 600 33.41 -13.90 -21.11
CA ALA A 600 33.26 -12.45 -21.25
C ALA A 600 33.65 -11.98 -22.67
N PRO A 601 32.98 -10.97 -23.25
CA PRO A 601 33.36 -10.40 -24.54
C PRO A 601 34.65 -9.56 -24.43
N PRO A 602 35.45 -9.46 -25.51
CA PRO A 602 36.70 -8.71 -25.48
C PRO A 602 36.46 -7.19 -25.39
N PRO A 603 37.39 -6.44 -24.77
CA PRO A 603 37.26 -4.99 -24.56
C PRO A 603 37.40 -4.20 -25.88
N PRO A 604 36.88 -2.95 -25.91
CA PRO A 604 36.86 -2.10 -27.10
C PRO A 604 38.25 -1.66 -27.59
#